data_AF-A0A843RKE1-F1
#
_entry.id   AF-A0A843RKE1-F1
#
_cell.length_a   1.000
_cell.length_b   1.000
_cell.length_c   1.000
_cell.angle_alpha   90.00
_cell.angle_beta   90.00
_cell.angle_gamma   90.00
#
_symmetry.space_group_name_H-M   'P 1'
#
loop_
_entity.id
_entity.type
_entity.pdbx_description
1 polymer ?
#
loop_
_entity_poly.entity_id
_entity_poly.type
_entity_poly.pdbx_seq_one_letter_code
_entity_poly.pdbx_strand_id
1 'polypeptide(L)'
;MSQPSSVIVNGRRYAFPKAPVVVVCIDGSEPAYMEEAMAAGRLPWLQAMLPGGADLRADCVVPSFTNPNNLSIVTGQPPKVHGICGNFFYDPAKDAEVMMNDPAYLRAPTLFAAFQQAGARIAIVTAKDKLRRLLGHGLQMTAGAAVCFSAEKADEVSFAENGIEGLLEMVGKPVPSVYSADLSEFVFAVGVTLMETMRPDLMYLSTTDYIQHK
;
A
#
# COMPACT_ATOMS: atom_id res chain seq x y z
N MET A 1 -5.79 -1.61 -26.62
CA MET A 1 -5.21 -2.96 -26.65
C MET A 1 -6.00 -3.82 -25.66
N SER A 2 -6.26 -5.10 -25.96
CA SER A 2 -6.90 -6.01 -25.00
C SER A 2 -5.95 -6.28 -23.83
N GLN A 3 -6.46 -6.28 -22.60
CA GLN A 3 -5.67 -6.61 -21.41
C GLN A 3 -5.09 -8.03 -21.53
N PRO A 4 -3.85 -8.27 -21.10
CA PRO A 4 -3.23 -9.60 -21.17
C PRO A 4 -3.91 -10.56 -20.19
N SER A 5 -3.75 -11.87 -20.40
CA SER A 5 -4.26 -12.88 -19.44
C SER A 5 -3.45 -12.93 -18.14
N SER A 6 -2.18 -12.53 -18.19
CA SER A 6 -1.26 -12.52 -17.04
C SER A 6 -0.11 -11.54 -17.24
N VAL A 7 0.45 -11.05 -16.14
CA VAL A 7 1.68 -10.25 -16.09
C VAL A 7 2.76 -11.05 -15.37
N ILE A 8 4.00 -11.02 -15.86
CA ILE A 8 5.15 -11.62 -15.17
C ILE A 8 5.95 -10.50 -14.52
N VAL A 9 6.13 -10.58 -13.21
CA VAL A 9 6.88 -9.59 -12.42
C VAL A 9 7.81 -10.33 -11.48
N ASN A 10 9.07 -9.93 -11.45
CA ASN A 10 10.08 -10.51 -10.58
C ASN A 10 10.12 -12.06 -10.62
N GLY A 11 10.00 -12.65 -11.81
CA GLY A 11 10.03 -14.12 -11.98
C GLY A 11 8.76 -14.86 -11.53
N ARG A 12 7.70 -14.14 -11.14
CA ARG A 12 6.41 -14.71 -10.74
C ARG A 12 5.33 -14.32 -11.76
N ARG A 13 4.43 -15.25 -12.06
CA ARG A 13 3.28 -15.01 -12.95
C ARG A 13 2.05 -14.64 -12.10
N TYR A 14 1.41 -13.53 -12.45
CA TYR A 14 0.18 -13.05 -11.84
C TYR A 14 -0.92 -13.03 -12.89
N ALA A 15 -2.08 -13.62 -12.59
CA ALA A 15 -3.24 -13.50 -13.46
C ALA A 15 -3.70 -12.04 -13.52
N PHE A 16 -4.12 -11.58 -14.70
CA PHE A 16 -4.70 -10.25 -14.81
C PHE A 16 -6.08 -10.25 -14.12
N PRO A 17 -6.38 -9.27 -13.24
CA PRO A 17 -7.62 -9.27 -12.46
C PRO A 17 -8.85 -9.15 -13.37
N LYS A 18 -9.86 -9.99 -13.13
CA LYS A 18 -11.17 -9.90 -13.81
C LYS A 18 -12.14 -8.95 -13.10
N ALA A 19 -11.81 -8.57 -11.88
CA ALA A 19 -12.53 -7.63 -11.02
C ALA A 19 -11.49 -6.88 -10.16
N PRO A 20 -11.80 -5.68 -9.64
CA PRO A 20 -10.91 -4.96 -8.75
C PRO A 20 -10.36 -5.83 -7.61
N VAL A 21 -9.04 -5.79 -7.41
CA VAL A 21 -8.37 -6.46 -6.29
C VAL A 21 -7.86 -5.39 -5.32
N VAL A 22 -8.32 -5.48 -4.08
CA VAL A 22 -7.88 -4.60 -2.99
C VAL A 22 -7.02 -5.42 -2.02
N VAL A 23 -5.81 -4.93 -1.76
CA VAL A 23 -4.90 -5.49 -0.75
C VAL A 23 -4.75 -4.46 0.36
N VAL A 24 -5.00 -4.90 1.60
CA VAL A 24 -4.92 -4.05 2.79
C VAL A 24 -3.79 -4.56 3.68
N CYS A 25 -2.79 -3.72 3.91
CA CYS A 25 -1.77 -3.91 4.93
C CYS A 25 -2.19 -3.17 6.20
N ILE A 26 -2.69 -3.91 7.19
CA ILE A 26 -2.99 -3.40 8.52
C ILE A 26 -1.70 -3.51 9.35
N ASP A 27 -0.98 -2.39 9.44
CA ASP A 27 0.34 -2.33 10.06
C ASP A 27 0.27 -2.67 11.56
N GLY A 28 1.25 -3.43 12.05
CA GLY A 28 1.31 -3.93 13.44
C GLY A 28 0.16 -4.88 13.84
N SER A 29 -0.64 -5.39 12.88
CA SER A 29 -1.83 -6.20 13.17
C SER A 29 -1.49 -7.64 13.57
N GLU A 30 -1.00 -7.81 14.79
CA GLU A 30 -0.93 -9.13 15.43
C GLU A 30 -2.30 -9.84 15.30
N PRO A 31 -2.35 -11.11 14.84
CA PRO A 31 -3.51 -11.99 14.88
C PRO A 31 -4.56 -11.73 15.97
N ALA A 32 -4.11 -11.63 17.22
CA ALA A 32 -4.95 -11.47 18.39
C ALA A 32 -5.85 -10.22 18.32
N TYR A 33 -5.43 -9.13 17.67
CA TYR A 33 -6.27 -7.93 17.54
C TYR A 33 -7.58 -8.22 16.81
N MET A 34 -7.53 -8.99 15.71
CA MET A 34 -8.73 -9.32 14.95
C MET A 34 -9.59 -10.35 15.69
N GLU A 35 -8.94 -11.34 16.31
CA GLU A 35 -9.61 -12.41 17.05
C GLU A 35 -10.41 -11.86 18.23
N GLU A 36 -9.79 -11.01 19.06
CA GLU A 36 -10.44 -10.37 20.20
C GLU A 36 -11.55 -9.41 19.77
N ALA A 37 -11.32 -8.62 18.71
CA ALA A 37 -12.34 -7.72 18.17
C ALA A 37 -13.55 -8.48 17.59
N MET A 38 -13.33 -9.63 16.95
CA MET A 38 -14.41 -10.53 16.51
C MET A 38 -15.15 -11.14 17.70
N ALA A 39 -14.45 -11.65 18.70
CA ALA A 39 -15.06 -12.21 19.92
C ALA A 39 -15.90 -11.17 20.67
N ALA A 40 -15.48 -9.91 20.65
CA ALA A 40 -16.22 -8.78 21.21
C ALA A 40 -17.36 -8.25 20.32
N GLY A 41 -17.64 -8.89 19.17
CA GLY A 41 -18.71 -8.49 18.24
C GLY A 41 -18.45 -7.16 17.53
N ARG A 42 -17.19 -6.71 17.43
CA ARG A 42 -16.81 -5.44 16.81
C ARG A 42 -16.50 -5.55 15.31
N LEU A 43 -16.35 -6.77 14.79
CA LEU A 43 -16.08 -7.06 13.38
C LEU A 43 -17.16 -7.96 12.74
N PRO A 44 -18.46 -7.59 12.80
CA PRO A 44 -19.55 -8.47 12.36
C PRO A 44 -19.48 -8.78 10.86
N TRP A 45 -19.04 -7.82 10.03
CA TRP A 45 -18.88 -8.05 8.59
C TRP A 45 -17.76 -9.06 8.29
N LEU A 46 -16.60 -8.93 8.95
CA LEU A 46 -15.49 -9.85 8.75
C LEU A 46 -15.90 -11.27 9.18
N GLN A 47 -16.52 -11.40 10.35
CA GLN A 47 -17.01 -12.68 10.87
C GLN A 47 -17.99 -13.37 9.91
N ALA A 48 -18.87 -12.60 9.25
CA ALA A 48 -19.80 -13.12 8.25
C ALA A 48 -19.13 -13.54 6.93
N MET A 49 -17.99 -12.92 6.58
CA MET A 49 -17.25 -13.21 5.34
C MET A 49 -16.36 -14.45 5.44
N LEU A 50 -15.86 -14.79 6.63
CA LEU A 50 -14.90 -15.89 6.83
C LEU A 50 -15.36 -17.24 6.27
N PRO A 51 -16.62 -17.71 6.45
CA PRO A 51 -17.04 -19.01 5.94
C PRO A 51 -16.96 -19.17 4.42
N GLY A 52 -17.06 -18.07 3.67
CA GLY A 52 -16.91 -18.03 2.21
C GLY A 52 -15.54 -17.56 1.74
N GLY A 53 -14.64 -17.22 2.66
CA GLY A 53 -13.32 -16.69 2.41
C GLY A 53 -12.20 -17.66 2.81
N ALA A 54 -11.05 -17.09 3.17
CA ALA A 54 -9.92 -17.83 3.71
C ALA A 54 -9.33 -17.05 4.90
N ASP A 55 -9.10 -17.77 6.00
CA ASP A 55 -8.35 -17.29 7.17
C ASP A 55 -7.05 -18.10 7.25
N LEU A 56 -5.93 -17.43 6.97
CA LEU A 56 -4.61 -18.05 6.86
C LEU A 56 -3.58 -17.23 7.63
N ARG A 57 -2.59 -17.93 8.18
CA ARG A 57 -1.42 -17.30 8.78
C ARG A 57 -0.28 -17.27 7.78
N ALA A 58 0.46 -16.17 7.79
CA ALA A 58 1.61 -15.96 6.92
C ALA A 58 2.77 -15.40 7.74
N ASP A 59 3.98 -15.85 7.40
CA ASP A 59 5.20 -15.31 8.00
C ASP A 59 5.59 -14.00 7.30
N CYS A 60 5.84 -12.97 8.10
CA CYS A 60 6.41 -11.73 7.60
C CYS A 60 7.91 -11.89 7.31
N VAL A 61 8.47 -10.93 6.60
CA VAL A 61 9.92 -10.82 6.41
C VAL A 61 10.59 -10.40 7.71
N VAL A 62 11.75 -10.99 7.99
CA VAL A 62 12.67 -10.56 9.04
C VAL A 62 13.79 -9.69 8.41
N PRO A 63 14.08 -8.48 8.96
CA PRO A 63 13.48 -7.89 10.14
C PRO A 63 12.02 -7.47 9.91
N SER A 64 11.17 -7.68 10.91
CA SER A 64 9.72 -7.45 10.90
C SER A 64 9.37 -5.96 10.99
N PHE A 65 9.95 -5.17 10.09
CA PHE A 65 9.76 -3.74 9.98
C PHE A 65 8.78 -3.41 8.84
N THR A 66 8.12 -2.26 8.96
CA THR A 66 7.13 -1.75 8.00
C THR A 66 7.67 -1.66 6.57
N ASN A 67 8.82 -1.01 6.37
CA ASN A 67 9.38 -0.77 5.03
C ASN A 67 9.74 -2.07 4.28
N PRO A 68 10.56 -2.99 4.85
CA PRO A 68 10.86 -4.27 4.19
C PRO A 68 9.62 -5.08 3.83
N ASN A 69 8.66 -5.17 4.74
CA ASN A 69 7.45 -5.96 4.54
C ASN A 69 6.51 -5.36 3.49
N ASN A 70 6.26 -4.06 3.54
CA ASN A 70 5.47 -3.38 2.50
C ASN A 70 6.09 -3.56 1.12
N LEU A 71 7.41 -3.37 1.00
CA LEU A 71 8.09 -3.56 -0.28
C LEU A 71 8.10 -5.03 -0.72
N SER A 72 8.12 -5.97 0.22
CA SER A 72 7.98 -7.39 -0.09
C SER A 72 6.61 -7.73 -0.64
N ILE A 73 5.54 -7.17 -0.06
CA ILE A 73 4.16 -7.35 -0.53
C ILE A 73 4.04 -6.83 -1.96
N VAL A 74 4.47 -5.59 -2.22
CA VAL A 74 4.21 -4.92 -3.51
C VAL A 74 5.17 -5.32 -4.61
N THR A 75 6.25 -6.03 -4.30
CA THR A 75 7.15 -6.64 -5.31
C THR A 75 6.96 -8.15 -5.43
N GLY A 76 6.29 -8.79 -4.46
CA GLY A 76 6.16 -10.24 -4.38
C GLY A 76 7.49 -10.97 -4.13
N GLN A 77 8.48 -10.30 -3.54
CA GLN A 77 9.84 -10.79 -3.35
C GLN A 77 10.42 -10.39 -1.99
N PRO A 78 11.43 -11.09 -1.46
CA PRO A 78 12.10 -10.72 -0.20
C PRO A 78 13.14 -9.58 -0.39
N PRO A 79 13.65 -8.97 0.71
CA PRO A 79 14.61 -7.86 0.65
C PRO A 79 15.89 -8.12 -0.11
N LYS A 80 16.35 -9.38 -0.17
CA LYS A 80 17.52 -9.74 -1.00
C LYS A 80 17.32 -9.43 -2.49
N VAL A 81 16.07 -9.31 -2.96
CA VAL A 81 15.72 -8.98 -4.35
C VAL A 81 15.40 -7.50 -4.49
N HIS A 82 14.44 -6.96 -3.72
CA HIS A 82 14.02 -5.56 -3.89
C HIS A 82 14.96 -4.55 -3.21
N GLY A 83 15.87 -5.00 -2.34
CA GLY A 83 16.94 -4.17 -1.76
C GLY A 83 16.59 -3.43 -0.48
N ILE A 84 15.31 -3.30 -0.11
CA ILE A 84 14.88 -2.53 1.07
C ILE A 84 14.80 -3.44 2.30
N CYS A 85 15.83 -3.44 3.15
CA CYS A 85 15.92 -4.30 4.34
C CYS A 85 15.80 -3.57 5.67
N GLY A 86 15.58 -2.25 5.67
CA GLY A 86 15.40 -1.44 6.87
C GLY A 86 15.03 0.00 6.55
N ASN A 87 15.19 0.88 7.53
CA ASN A 87 14.97 2.33 7.37
C ASN A 87 16.20 3.08 6.89
N PHE A 88 17.39 2.57 7.22
CA PHE A 88 18.69 3.11 6.83
C PHE A 88 19.71 1.96 6.81
N PHE A 89 20.86 2.21 6.18
CA PHE A 89 22.04 1.37 6.28
C PHE A 89 23.27 2.26 6.45
N TYR A 90 24.36 1.71 6.97
CA TYR A 90 25.62 2.42 7.03
C TYR A 90 26.41 2.16 5.74
N ASP A 91 26.82 3.22 5.05
CA ASP A 91 27.64 3.18 3.83
C ASP A 91 29.12 3.40 4.20
N PRO A 92 29.98 2.35 4.21
CA PRO A 92 31.37 2.48 4.62
C PRO A 92 32.22 3.35 3.67
N ALA A 93 31.81 3.48 2.40
CA ALA A 93 32.54 4.30 1.44
C ALA A 93 32.31 5.80 1.67
N LYS A 94 31.17 6.16 2.25
CA LYS A 94 30.82 7.54 2.63
C LYS A 94 31.00 7.84 4.11
N ASP A 95 31.26 6.81 4.92
CA ASP A 95 31.29 6.88 6.38
C ASP A 95 30.02 7.57 6.94
N ALA A 96 28.84 7.13 6.48
CA ALA A 96 27.59 7.79 6.79
C ALA A 96 26.39 6.83 6.86
N GLU A 97 25.40 7.19 7.67
CA GLU A 97 24.08 6.56 7.65
C GLU A 97 23.26 7.08 6.47
N VAL A 98 22.74 6.16 5.67
CA VAL A 98 22.01 6.45 4.43
C VAL A 98 20.59 5.91 4.56
N MET A 99 19.61 6.80 4.38
CA MET A 99 18.19 6.46 4.46
C MET A 99 17.75 5.61 3.26
N MET A 100 17.00 4.53 3.52
CA MET A 100 16.47 3.62 2.49
C MET A 100 15.06 3.98 2.04
N ASN A 101 14.74 5.27 2.00
CA ASN A 101 13.42 5.79 1.62
C ASN A 101 13.37 6.44 0.24
N ASP A 102 14.52 6.52 -0.44
CA ASP A 102 14.57 6.96 -1.82
C ASP A 102 14.36 5.76 -2.76
N PRO A 103 13.49 5.88 -3.79
CA PRO A 103 13.32 4.84 -4.80
C PRO A 103 14.59 4.40 -5.52
N ALA A 104 15.66 5.21 -5.51
CA ALA A 104 16.98 4.82 -6.04
C ALA A 104 17.56 3.55 -5.37
N TYR A 105 17.12 3.22 -4.15
CA TYR A 105 17.54 2.00 -3.46
C TYR A 105 16.66 0.78 -3.76
N LEU A 106 15.54 0.97 -4.47
CA LEU A 106 14.66 -0.12 -4.90
C LEU A 106 15.27 -0.82 -6.12
N ARG A 107 15.53 -2.12 -5.99
CA ARG A 107 16.23 -2.94 -7.00
C ARG A 107 15.33 -3.83 -7.84
N ALA A 108 14.02 -3.78 -7.59
CA ALA A 108 13.03 -4.59 -8.30
C ALA A 108 11.79 -3.75 -8.63
N PRO A 109 11.17 -3.95 -9.81
CA PRO A 109 9.91 -3.29 -10.13
C PRO A 109 8.80 -3.69 -9.16
N THR A 110 7.91 -2.74 -8.88
CA THR A 110 6.66 -3.02 -8.17
C THR A 110 5.67 -3.73 -9.10
N LEU A 111 4.77 -4.52 -8.51
CA LEU A 111 3.64 -5.10 -9.23
C LEU A 111 2.82 -3.99 -9.89
N PHE A 112 2.62 -2.86 -9.21
CA PHE A 112 1.81 -1.75 -9.69
C PHE A 112 2.35 -1.15 -11.00
N ALA A 113 3.65 -0.88 -11.09
CA ALA A 113 4.24 -0.35 -12.32
C ALA A 113 4.08 -1.33 -13.50
N ALA A 114 4.31 -2.62 -13.27
CA ALA A 114 4.16 -3.63 -14.31
C ALA A 114 2.71 -3.82 -14.76
N PHE A 115 1.75 -3.79 -13.83
CA PHE A 115 0.33 -3.86 -14.14
C PHE A 115 -0.18 -2.59 -14.84
N GLN A 116 0.31 -1.41 -14.46
CA GLN A 116 -0.02 -0.17 -15.16
C GLN A 116 0.47 -0.20 -16.61
N GLN A 117 1.70 -0.67 -16.85
CA GLN A 117 2.23 -0.85 -18.21
C GLN A 117 1.40 -1.85 -19.03
N ALA A 118 0.76 -2.82 -18.36
CA ALA A 118 -0.19 -3.76 -18.96
C ALA A 118 -1.62 -3.21 -19.12
N GLY A 119 -1.85 -1.92 -18.78
CA GLY A 119 -3.13 -1.23 -18.94
C GLY A 119 -4.08 -1.32 -17.74
N ALA A 120 -3.58 -1.69 -16.55
CA ALA A 120 -4.37 -1.66 -15.32
C ALA A 120 -4.46 -0.25 -14.73
N ARG A 121 -5.60 0.07 -14.12
CA ARG A 121 -5.78 1.25 -13.29
C ARG A 121 -5.32 0.96 -11.87
N ILE A 122 -4.49 1.83 -11.31
CA ILE A 122 -3.79 1.60 -10.04
C ILE A 122 -4.22 2.63 -8.99
N ALA A 123 -4.45 2.21 -7.75
CA ALA A 123 -4.55 3.10 -6.61
C ALA A 123 -3.64 2.66 -5.47
N ILE A 124 -2.85 3.59 -4.94
CA ILE A 124 -2.01 3.35 -3.76
C ILE A 124 -2.30 4.46 -2.75
N VAL A 125 -2.75 4.08 -1.55
CA VAL A 125 -3.02 5.01 -0.46
C VAL A 125 -2.27 4.53 0.78
N THR A 126 -1.38 5.38 1.30
CA THR A 126 -0.63 5.07 2.53
C THR A 126 -1.03 6.02 3.65
N ALA A 127 -0.84 5.59 4.90
CA ALA A 127 -0.90 6.50 6.04
C ALA A 127 0.24 7.53 5.99
N LYS A 128 1.49 7.04 5.85
CA LYS A 128 2.71 7.86 5.84
C LYS A 128 3.24 8.15 4.44
N ASP A 129 3.77 9.34 4.23
CA ASP A 129 4.26 9.78 2.92
C ASP A 129 5.62 9.18 2.53
N LYS A 130 6.48 8.90 3.52
CA LYS A 130 7.79 8.29 3.28
C LYS A 130 7.67 6.96 2.51
N LEU A 131 6.63 6.17 2.77
CA LEU A 131 6.38 4.90 2.11
C LEU A 131 5.81 5.07 0.70
N ARG A 132 4.95 6.09 0.50
CA ARG A 132 4.27 6.39 -0.77
C ARG A 132 5.22 6.46 -1.95
N ARG A 133 6.37 7.15 -1.80
CA ARG A 133 7.36 7.30 -2.89
C ARG A 133 7.95 5.96 -3.35
N LEU A 134 8.24 5.05 -2.42
CA LEU A 134 8.77 3.72 -2.75
C LEU A 134 7.72 2.86 -3.46
N LEU A 135 6.48 2.86 -2.96
CA LEU A 135 5.40 2.05 -3.53
C LEU A 135 4.97 2.53 -4.92
N GLY A 136 4.95 3.86 -5.14
CA GLY A 136 4.59 4.48 -6.42
C GLY A 136 5.71 4.49 -7.46
N HIS A 137 6.87 3.89 -7.18
CA HIS A 137 7.99 3.93 -8.11
C HIS A 137 7.64 3.28 -9.46
N GLY A 138 7.88 4.02 -10.55
CA GLY A 138 7.60 3.59 -11.92
C GLY A 138 6.16 3.83 -12.39
N LEU A 139 5.27 4.37 -11.54
CA LEU A 139 3.93 4.76 -11.97
C LEU A 139 3.94 6.07 -12.76
N GLN A 140 3.07 6.13 -13.77
CA GLN A 140 2.77 7.33 -14.54
C GLN A 140 1.44 7.93 -14.05
N MET A 141 1.49 9.14 -13.48
CA MET A 141 0.30 9.83 -12.95
C MET A 141 -0.51 10.45 -14.08
N THR A 142 -1.28 9.60 -14.76
CA THR A 142 -2.18 9.98 -15.86
C THR A 142 -3.63 9.82 -15.44
N ALA A 143 -4.51 10.67 -15.98
CA ALA A 143 -5.89 10.81 -15.52
C ALA A 143 -6.62 9.46 -15.58
N GLY A 144 -7.15 9.02 -14.43
CA GLY A 144 -7.90 7.77 -14.31
C GLY A 144 -7.08 6.49 -14.44
N ALA A 145 -5.76 6.57 -14.62
CA ALA A 145 -4.89 5.40 -14.75
C ALA A 145 -4.09 5.09 -13.48
N ALA A 146 -3.66 6.10 -12.72
CA ALA A 146 -3.02 5.88 -11.44
C ALA A 146 -3.29 7.01 -10.45
N VAL A 147 -3.45 6.64 -9.18
CA VAL A 147 -3.36 7.56 -8.05
C VAL A 147 -2.39 7.00 -7.01
N CYS A 148 -1.55 7.88 -6.43
CA CYS A 148 -0.59 7.50 -5.39
C CYS A 148 -0.32 8.66 -4.45
N PHE A 149 -0.83 8.58 -3.21
CA PHE A 149 -0.68 9.63 -2.21
C PHE A 149 -0.75 9.06 -0.78
N SER A 150 -0.51 9.92 0.20
CA SER A 150 -0.59 9.57 1.61
C SER A 150 -1.65 10.41 2.33
N ALA A 151 -2.22 9.85 3.39
CA ALA A 151 -3.12 10.58 4.28
C ALA A 151 -2.38 11.71 5.04
N GLU A 152 -1.10 11.51 5.36
CA GLU A 152 -0.21 12.51 5.99
C GLU A 152 -0.07 13.80 5.19
N LYS A 153 -0.11 13.71 3.85
CA LYS A 153 0.04 14.85 2.93
C LYS A 153 -1.17 15.01 2.02
N ALA A 154 -2.36 14.73 2.54
CA ALA A 154 -3.61 14.74 1.77
C ALA A 154 -3.99 16.15 1.26
N ASP A 155 -3.49 17.21 1.88
CA ASP A 155 -3.62 18.62 1.47
C ASP A 155 -2.57 19.07 0.44
N GLU A 156 -1.47 18.35 0.31
CA GLU A 156 -0.39 18.67 -0.62
C GLU A 156 -0.53 17.94 -1.98
N VAL A 157 -1.61 17.18 -2.18
CA VAL A 157 -1.76 16.37 -3.41
C VAL A 157 -1.91 17.24 -4.65
N SER A 158 -1.26 16.82 -5.73
CA SER A 158 -1.42 17.42 -7.04
C SER A 158 -1.66 16.36 -8.10
N PHE A 159 -2.37 16.74 -9.17
CA PHE A 159 -2.58 15.82 -10.27
C PHE A 159 -1.26 15.32 -10.89
N ALA A 160 -0.28 16.21 -11.05
CA ALA A 160 1.01 15.87 -11.67
C ALA A 160 1.82 14.84 -10.86
N GLU A 161 1.79 14.93 -9.53
CA GLU A 161 2.59 14.05 -8.66
C GLU A 161 1.81 12.84 -8.12
N ASN A 162 0.49 12.96 -7.99
CA ASN A 162 -0.35 12.00 -7.29
C ASN A 162 -1.50 11.43 -8.13
N GLY A 163 -1.75 11.99 -9.31
CA GLY A 163 -2.86 11.59 -10.20
C GLY A 163 -4.24 12.06 -9.73
N ILE A 164 -4.31 12.89 -8.68
CA ILE A 164 -5.55 13.35 -8.05
C ILE A 164 -5.37 14.75 -7.46
N GLU A 165 -6.47 15.48 -7.34
CA GLU A 165 -6.59 16.79 -6.69
C GLU A 165 -7.88 16.85 -5.87
N GLY A 166 -8.03 17.86 -5.01
CA GLY A 166 -9.26 18.07 -4.24
C GLY A 166 -9.61 16.93 -3.26
N LEU A 167 -8.61 16.19 -2.77
CA LEU A 167 -8.80 14.97 -1.98
C LEU A 167 -9.62 15.20 -0.70
N LEU A 168 -9.35 16.29 0.04
CA LEU A 168 -10.07 16.59 1.29
C LEU A 168 -11.55 16.86 1.06
N GLU A 169 -11.88 17.59 -0.02
CA GLU A 169 -13.26 17.86 -0.43
C GLU A 169 -13.96 16.56 -0.87
N MET A 170 -13.23 15.71 -1.61
CA MET A 170 -13.73 14.42 -2.07
C MET A 170 -14.15 13.49 -0.93
N VAL A 171 -13.40 13.46 0.18
CA VAL A 171 -13.73 12.61 1.34
C VAL A 171 -14.47 13.34 2.47
N GLY A 172 -14.64 14.66 2.37
CA GLY A 172 -15.28 15.48 3.40
C GLY A 172 -14.59 15.40 4.77
N LYS A 173 -13.27 15.17 4.81
CA LYS A 173 -12.47 15.02 6.04
C LYS A 173 -11.27 15.98 6.02
N PRO A 174 -10.87 16.54 7.18
CA PRO A 174 -9.63 17.31 7.28
C PRO A 174 -8.41 16.39 7.18
N VAL A 175 -7.22 16.98 7.04
CA VAL A 175 -5.96 16.24 7.18
C VAL A 175 -5.88 15.64 8.59
N PRO A 176 -5.73 14.31 8.72
CA PRO A 176 -5.62 13.66 10.02
C PRO A 176 -4.26 13.92 10.69
N SER A 177 -4.22 13.84 12.02
CA SER A 177 -2.96 13.90 12.76
C SER A 177 -2.08 12.67 12.46
N VAL A 178 -0.79 12.91 12.30
CA VAL A 178 0.24 11.87 12.07
C VAL A 178 0.25 10.80 13.17
N TYR A 179 -0.11 11.16 14.40
CA TYR A 179 -0.16 10.29 15.58
C TYR A 179 -1.61 10.11 16.05
N SER A 180 -2.50 9.65 15.16
CA SER A 180 -3.86 9.28 15.51
C SER A 180 -4.37 8.06 14.75
N ALA A 181 -5.46 7.47 15.25
CA ALA A 181 -6.22 6.44 14.55
C ALA A 181 -6.83 6.96 13.24
N ASP A 182 -7.19 8.24 13.21
CA ASP A 182 -7.83 8.90 12.07
C ASP A 182 -6.96 8.86 10.82
N LEU A 183 -5.63 8.77 10.96
CA LEU A 183 -4.72 8.63 9.83
C LEU A 183 -5.00 7.33 9.05
N SER A 184 -5.22 6.23 9.76
CA SER A 184 -5.58 4.94 9.17
C SER A 184 -7.05 4.91 8.72
N GLU A 185 -7.96 5.57 9.44
CA GLU A 185 -9.35 5.72 9.02
C GLU A 185 -9.46 6.48 7.68
N PHE A 186 -8.66 7.53 7.51
CA PHE A 186 -8.61 8.32 6.29
C PHE A 186 -8.20 7.45 5.08
N VAL A 187 -7.21 6.56 5.24
CA VAL A 187 -6.80 5.60 4.21
C VAL A 187 -8.00 4.74 3.76
N PHE A 188 -8.80 4.23 4.71
CA PHE A 188 -9.98 3.43 4.38
C PHE A 188 -11.10 4.24 3.71
N ALA A 189 -11.41 5.43 4.24
CA ALA A 189 -12.43 6.31 3.68
C ALA A 189 -12.12 6.65 2.21
N VAL A 190 -10.88 7.04 1.93
CA VAL A 190 -10.40 7.28 0.57
C VAL A 190 -10.49 6.02 -0.29
N GLY A 191 -10.07 4.87 0.23
CA GLY A 191 -10.12 3.60 -0.51
C GLY A 191 -11.53 3.26 -1.01
N VAL A 192 -12.55 3.50 -0.17
CA VAL A 192 -13.96 3.35 -0.56
C VAL A 192 -14.33 4.33 -1.66
N THR A 193 -14.04 5.62 -1.48
CA THR A 193 -14.36 6.64 -2.49
C THR A 193 -13.67 6.38 -3.84
N LEU A 194 -12.42 5.92 -3.84
CA LEU A 194 -11.70 5.53 -5.05
C LEU A 194 -12.33 4.30 -5.73
N MET A 195 -12.86 3.35 -4.96
CA MET A 195 -13.57 2.20 -5.53
C MET A 195 -14.87 2.62 -6.21
N GLU A 196 -15.59 3.59 -5.64
CA GLU A 196 -16.85 4.11 -6.18
C GLU A 196 -16.65 4.99 -7.43
N THR A 197 -15.57 5.78 -7.46
CA THR A 197 -15.35 6.80 -8.50
C THR A 197 -14.39 6.33 -9.60
N MET A 198 -13.17 5.92 -9.23
CA MET A 198 -12.13 5.48 -10.16
C MET A 198 -12.26 4.00 -10.50
N ARG A 199 -12.71 3.19 -9.53
CA ARG A 199 -12.82 1.72 -9.60
C ARG A 199 -11.54 1.07 -10.13
N PRO A 200 -10.38 1.25 -9.47
CA PRO A 200 -9.09 0.76 -9.96
C PRO A 200 -9.07 -0.76 -10.06
N ASP A 201 -8.25 -1.29 -10.96
CA ASP A 201 -8.11 -2.74 -11.14
C ASP A 201 -7.26 -3.33 -10.01
N LEU A 202 -6.27 -2.59 -9.52
CA LEU A 202 -5.48 -2.91 -8.33
C LEU A 202 -5.46 -1.73 -7.34
N MET A 203 -5.75 -2.01 -6.07
CA MET A 203 -5.68 -1.03 -4.99
C MET A 203 -4.85 -1.57 -3.83
N TYR A 204 -3.93 -0.74 -3.31
CA TYR A 204 -3.15 -1.03 -2.12
C TYR A 204 -3.39 0.03 -1.05
N LEU A 205 -3.85 -0.42 0.12
CA LEU A 205 -4.12 0.41 1.28
C LEU A 205 -3.16 -0.01 2.39
N SER A 206 -2.31 0.91 2.86
CA SER A 206 -1.37 0.64 3.95
C SER A 206 -1.59 1.62 5.11
N THR A 207 -1.89 1.08 6.29
CA THR A 207 -2.09 1.87 7.51
C THR A 207 -0.78 2.15 8.23
N THR A 208 -0.86 2.67 9.47
CA THR A 208 0.24 2.76 10.44
C THR A 208 -0.11 1.99 11.70
N ASP A 209 0.92 1.49 12.38
CA ASP A 209 0.91 0.73 13.63
C ASP A 209 0.81 1.60 14.90
N TYR A 210 0.42 2.88 14.78
CA TYR A 210 0.38 3.83 15.88
C TYR A 210 -0.47 3.34 17.07
N ILE A 211 -1.62 2.71 16.81
CA ILE A 211 -2.51 2.20 17.86
C ILE A 211 -1.87 0.99 18.53
N GLN A 212 -1.26 0.11 17.75
CA GLN A 212 -0.70 -1.16 18.18
C GLN A 212 0.57 -1.00 19.01
N HIS A 213 1.28 0.11 18.83
CA HIS A 213 2.41 0.50 19.67
C HIS A 213 2.04 1.09 21.04
N LYS A 214 0.75 1.34 21.30
CA LYS A 214 0.25 1.96 22.54
C LYS A 214 -0.49 0.98 23.43
#